data_AF-A0A920VE70-F1
#
_entry.id   AF-A0A920VE70-F1
#
_cell.length_a   1.000
_cell.length_b   1.000
_cell.length_c   1.000
_cell.angle_alpha   90.00
_cell.angle_beta   90.00
_cell.angle_gamma   90.00
#
_symmetry.space_group_name_H-M   'P 1'
#
loop_
_entity.id
_entity.type
_entity.pdbx_description
1 polymer ?
#
loop_
_entity_poly.entity_id
_entity_poly.type
_entity_poly.pdbx_seq_one_letter_code
_entity_poly.pdbx_strand_id
1 'polypeptide(L)'
;MAGQEGWVQILLEEPLPVVKGDFFVIRSSEDTLGGGQIVDPNPRRRYRRFDDDVVERMMTLDQGSGEDIIISVAEQWGPCDLTALSQRSNLSREEVSYRVAELTEDGHLISLGDFSNDGDAVVYSAQGWAVIRSKITSALQLYHTQYPLRQGVPTQEIRSRLDLSQPVYQRALVKLVEEGVVVDERQSLRLPDHEISLTPKMDQEASEYLDSLRKNPYSPPSTRRSTPNCSVFSSTKTKS
;
A
#
# COMPACT_ATOMS: atom_id res chain seq x y z
N MET A 1 9.58 -20.56 -38.58
CA MET A 1 9.74 -21.97 -38.12
C MET A 1 8.42 -22.39 -37.55
N ALA A 2 7.85 -23.50 -38.01
CA ALA A 2 6.70 -24.11 -37.35
C ALA A 2 7.17 -24.77 -36.03
N GLY A 3 6.36 -24.68 -34.97
CA GLY A 3 6.68 -25.28 -33.67
C GLY A 3 7.55 -24.43 -32.74
N GLN A 4 7.49 -23.10 -32.82
CA GLN A 4 8.07 -22.23 -31.79
C GLN A 4 7.06 -22.01 -30.66
N GLU A 5 7.52 -22.10 -29.42
CA GLU A 5 6.75 -21.80 -28.22
C GLU A 5 7.13 -20.40 -27.69
N GLY A 6 6.19 -19.75 -27.01
CA GLY A 6 6.45 -18.45 -26.39
C GLY A 6 5.22 -17.82 -25.74
N TRP A 7 5.48 -16.80 -24.93
CA TRP A 7 4.44 -16.03 -24.25
C TRP A 7 3.70 -15.11 -25.22
N VAL A 8 2.38 -15.19 -25.23
CA VAL A 8 1.51 -14.37 -26.07
C VAL A 8 0.41 -13.74 -25.22
N GLN A 9 0.19 -12.44 -25.41
CA GLN A 9 -0.97 -11.75 -24.86
C GLN A 9 -2.03 -11.57 -25.95
N ILE A 10 -3.21 -12.15 -25.73
CA ILE A 10 -4.36 -12.08 -26.66
C ILE A 10 -5.35 -11.05 -26.12
N LEU A 11 -5.75 -10.10 -26.96
CA LEU A 11 -6.84 -9.17 -26.67
C LEU A 11 -8.07 -9.64 -27.43
N LEU A 12 -9.14 -9.94 -26.70
CA LEU A 12 -10.41 -10.36 -27.27
C LEU A 12 -11.29 -9.13 -27.56
N GLU A 13 -12.11 -9.22 -28.61
CA GLU A 13 -13.11 -8.19 -28.93
C GLU A 13 -14.27 -8.21 -27.93
N GLU A 14 -14.67 -9.40 -27.49
CA GLU A 14 -15.74 -9.61 -26.52
C GLU A 14 -15.21 -10.37 -25.29
N PRO A 15 -15.72 -10.07 -24.07
CA PRO A 15 -15.35 -10.81 -22.86
C PRO A 15 -15.72 -12.29 -22.96
N LEU A 16 -14.79 -13.16 -22.58
CA LEU A 16 -14.99 -14.61 -22.55
C LEU A 16 -14.71 -15.16 -21.14
N PRO A 17 -15.58 -16.00 -20.57
CA PRO A 17 -15.30 -16.66 -19.30
C PRO A 17 -14.25 -17.76 -19.51
N VAL A 18 -13.07 -17.57 -18.95
CA VAL A 18 -11.94 -18.52 -18.99
C VAL A 18 -11.26 -18.57 -17.64
N VAL A 19 -10.67 -19.72 -17.31
CA VAL A 19 -9.85 -19.89 -16.11
C VAL A 19 -8.41 -20.25 -16.46
N LYS A 20 -7.51 -20.04 -15.51
CA LYS A 20 -6.13 -20.50 -15.63
C LYS A 20 -6.12 -22.01 -15.86
N GLY A 21 -5.32 -22.46 -16.81
CA GLY A 21 -5.17 -23.86 -17.18
C GLY A 21 -6.04 -24.30 -18.36
N ASP A 22 -7.00 -23.49 -18.80
CA ASP A 22 -7.82 -23.79 -19.97
C ASP A 22 -6.97 -23.81 -21.25
N PHE A 23 -7.26 -24.77 -22.13
CA PHE A 23 -6.64 -24.85 -23.45
C PHE A 23 -7.43 -24.06 -24.49
N PHE A 24 -6.72 -23.42 -25.41
CA PHE A 24 -7.32 -22.71 -26.53
C PHE A 24 -6.65 -23.07 -27.86
N VAL A 25 -7.38 -22.84 -28.96
CA VAL A 25 -6.89 -23.00 -30.32
C VAL A 25 -7.19 -21.71 -31.08
N ILE A 26 -6.19 -21.16 -31.77
CA ILE A 26 -6.33 -20.01 -32.65
C ILE A 26 -6.47 -20.51 -34.09
N ARG A 27 -7.53 -20.07 -34.77
CA ARG A 27 -7.84 -20.46 -36.15
C ARG A 27 -8.08 -19.25 -37.03
N SER A 28 -7.69 -19.38 -38.29
CA SER A 28 -8.23 -18.61 -39.41
C SER A 28 -9.50 -19.32 -39.94
N SER A 29 -10.17 -18.73 -40.92
CA SER A 29 -11.35 -19.32 -41.56
C SER A 29 -11.08 -20.70 -42.16
N GLU A 30 -9.84 -20.96 -42.58
CA GLU A 30 -9.46 -22.18 -43.31
C GLU A 30 -8.42 -23.03 -42.56
N ASP A 31 -7.59 -22.43 -41.70
CA ASP A 31 -6.42 -23.09 -41.10
C ASP A 31 -6.32 -22.92 -39.57
N THR A 32 -5.68 -23.87 -38.89
CA THR A 32 -5.26 -23.69 -37.49
C THR A 32 -3.92 -22.98 -37.42
N LEU A 33 -3.89 -21.81 -36.79
CA LEU A 33 -2.69 -20.98 -36.66
C LEU A 33 -1.83 -21.43 -35.48
N GLY A 34 -2.45 -21.97 -34.44
CA GLY A 34 -1.77 -22.45 -33.25
C GLY A 34 -2.73 -22.74 -32.10
N GLY A 35 -2.19 -22.93 -30.91
CA GLY A 35 -2.94 -23.11 -29.68
C GLY A 35 -2.03 -22.91 -28.47
N GLY A 36 -2.60 -23.05 -27.28
CA GLY A 36 -1.86 -22.90 -26.04
C GLY A 36 -2.74 -23.10 -24.82
N GLN A 37 -2.17 -22.76 -23.66
CA GLN A 37 -2.84 -22.81 -22.38
C GLN A 37 -2.94 -21.39 -21.80
N ILE A 38 -4.05 -21.10 -21.12
CA ILE A 38 -4.28 -19.80 -20.48
C ILE A 38 -3.55 -19.77 -19.14
N VAL A 39 -2.61 -18.84 -18.97
CA VAL A 39 -1.82 -18.71 -17.73
C VAL A 39 -2.32 -17.57 -16.85
N ASP A 40 -2.67 -16.42 -17.43
CA ASP A 40 -3.25 -15.27 -16.73
C ASP A 40 -4.50 -14.76 -17.47
N PRO A 41 -5.72 -15.13 -17.02
CA PRO A 41 -6.96 -14.75 -17.70
C PRO A 41 -7.36 -13.30 -17.46
N ASN A 42 -6.87 -12.66 -16.39
CA ASN A 42 -7.32 -11.32 -15.99
C ASN A 42 -6.15 -10.44 -15.54
N PRO A 43 -5.25 -10.04 -16.46
CA PRO A 43 -4.10 -9.23 -16.12
C PRO A 43 -4.51 -7.83 -15.65
N ARG A 44 -3.85 -7.29 -14.60
CA ARG A 44 -4.12 -5.93 -14.08
C ARG A 44 -3.97 -4.82 -15.10
N ARG A 45 -3.06 -5.02 -16.04
CA ARG A 45 -2.68 -4.05 -17.06
C ARG A 45 -2.21 -4.80 -18.29
N ARG A 46 -2.20 -4.11 -19.41
CA ARG A 46 -1.50 -4.60 -20.59
C ARG A 46 -0.01 -4.76 -20.29
N TYR A 47 0.55 -5.91 -20.60
CA TYR A 47 1.97 -6.17 -20.39
C TYR A 47 2.80 -5.48 -21.46
N ARG A 48 3.97 -4.96 -21.05
CA ARG A 48 4.94 -4.42 -21.99
C ARG A 48 5.63 -5.59 -22.68
N ARG A 49 5.94 -5.44 -23.96
CA ARG A 49 6.71 -6.45 -24.71
C ARG A 49 8.15 -6.51 -24.18
N PHE A 50 8.69 -7.72 -24.06
CA PHE A 50 10.07 -8.00 -23.62
C PHE A 50 10.38 -7.42 -22.23
N ASP A 51 9.41 -7.55 -21.33
CA ASP A 51 9.57 -7.19 -19.92
C ASP A 51 9.89 -8.47 -19.15
N ASP A 52 11.13 -8.58 -18.66
CA ASP A 52 11.65 -9.79 -18.03
C ASP A 52 10.85 -10.16 -16.77
N ASP A 53 10.40 -9.16 -15.99
CA ASP A 53 9.54 -9.36 -14.81
C ASP A 53 8.18 -9.96 -15.17
N VAL A 54 7.69 -9.70 -16.38
CA VAL A 54 6.45 -10.30 -16.87
C VAL A 54 6.70 -11.75 -17.28
N VAL A 55 7.81 -12.01 -17.98
CA VAL A 55 8.15 -13.37 -18.44
C VAL A 55 8.38 -14.29 -17.24
N GLU A 56 9.16 -13.85 -16.26
CA GLU A 56 9.41 -14.60 -15.03
C GLU A 56 8.10 -14.90 -14.29
N ARG A 57 7.21 -13.89 -14.16
CA ARG A 57 5.89 -14.11 -13.57
C ARG A 57 5.06 -15.14 -14.33
N MET A 58 5.05 -15.10 -15.66
CA MET A 58 4.29 -16.08 -16.45
C MET A 58 4.86 -17.49 -16.24
N MET A 59 6.19 -17.63 -16.15
CA MET A 59 6.83 -18.91 -15.79
C MET A 59 6.42 -19.38 -14.39
N THR A 60 6.39 -18.49 -13.39
CA THR A 60 5.90 -18.81 -12.05
C THR A 60 4.44 -19.24 -12.04
N LEU A 61 3.58 -18.57 -12.81
CA LEU A 61 2.17 -18.94 -12.89
C LEU A 61 1.98 -20.29 -13.61
N ASP A 62 2.79 -20.61 -14.61
CA ASP A 62 2.67 -21.84 -15.38
C ASP A 62 3.28 -23.07 -14.67
N GLN A 63 4.47 -22.91 -14.10
CA GLN A 63 5.31 -24.02 -13.61
C GLN A 63 5.74 -23.87 -12.14
N GLY A 64 5.47 -22.73 -11.51
CA GLY A 64 5.78 -22.51 -10.10
C GLY A 64 4.97 -23.41 -9.17
N SER A 65 5.46 -23.58 -7.96
CA SER A 65 4.72 -24.32 -6.94
C SER A 65 3.43 -23.57 -6.55
N GLY A 66 2.52 -24.25 -5.85
CA GLY A 66 1.31 -23.59 -5.34
C GLY A 66 1.63 -22.39 -4.43
N GLU A 67 2.73 -22.48 -3.69
CA GLU A 67 3.31 -21.41 -2.88
C GLU A 67 3.77 -20.24 -3.75
N ASP A 68 4.61 -20.50 -4.77
CA ASP A 68 5.13 -19.46 -5.65
C ASP A 68 4.00 -18.70 -6.37
N ILE A 69 2.97 -19.43 -6.80
CA ILE A 69 1.78 -18.85 -7.41
C ILE A 69 1.06 -17.93 -6.42
N ILE A 70 0.86 -18.35 -5.16
CA ILE A 70 0.20 -17.53 -4.13
C ILE A 70 1.00 -16.26 -3.85
N ILE A 71 2.32 -16.37 -3.70
CA ILE A 71 3.21 -15.21 -3.49
C ILE A 71 3.10 -14.26 -4.68
N SER A 72 3.22 -14.77 -5.90
CA SER A 72 3.12 -13.98 -7.12
C SER A 72 1.77 -13.25 -7.25
N VAL A 73 0.67 -13.91 -6.88
CA VAL A 73 -0.66 -13.29 -6.89
C VAL A 73 -0.74 -12.18 -5.83
N ALA A 74 -0.25 -12.43 -4.61
CA ALA A 74 -0.25 -11.44 -3.53
C ALA A 74 0.61 -10.21 -3.87
N GLU A 75 1.76 -10.41 -4.54
CA GLU A 75 2.62 -9.32 -5.03
C GLU A 75 1.93 -8.48 -6.10
N GLN A 76 1.29 -9.13 -7.06
CA GLN A 76 0.66 -8.43 -8.18
C GLN A 76 -0.57 -7.64 -7.72
N TRP A 77 -1.40 -8.24 -6.87
CA TRP A 77 -2.71 -7.69 -6.54
C TRP A 77 -2.70 -6.85 -5.26
N GLY A 78 -1.84 -7.14 -4.29
CA GLY A 78 -1.92 -6.56 -2.95
C GLY A 78 -3.29 -6.84 -2.31
N PRO A 79 -3.54 -6.31 -1.11
CA PRO A 79 -4.21 -7.06 -0.04
C PRO A 79 -5.28 -8.04 -0.56
N CYS A 80 -4.99 -9.33 -0.51
CA CYS A 80 -5.87 -10.38 -1.02
C CYS A 80 -6.49 -11.17 0.13
N ASP A 81 -7.78 -11.47 0.03
CA ASP A 81 -8.43 -12.47 0.87
C ASP A 81 -8.21 -13.88 0.29
N LEU A 82 -8.57 -14.92 1.04
CA LEU A 82 -8.44 -16.32 0.57
C LEU A 82 -9.28 -16.59 -0.69
N THR A 83 -10.39 -15.88 -0.86
CA THR A 83 -11.26 -15.99 -2.05
C THR A 83 -10.52 -15.52 -3.30
N ALA A 84 -9.95 -14.31 -3.24
CA ALA A 84 -9.21 -13.71 -4.35
C ALA A 84 -7.98 -14.54 -4.69
N LEU A 85 -7.27 -15.06 -3.69
CA LEU A 85 -6.13 -15.96 -3.90
C LEU A 85 -6.58 -17.23 -4.63
N SER A 86 -7.60 -17.93 -4.13
CA SER A 86 -8.11 -19.17 -4.74
C SER A 86 -8.53 -18.98 -6.20
N GLN A 87 -9.29 -17.92 -6.50
CA GLN A 87 -9.74 -17.65 -7.88
C GLN A 87 -8.58 -17.34 -8.83
N ARG A 88 -7.52 -16.68 -8.34
CA ARG A 88 -6.39 -16.23 -9.16
C ARG A 88 -5.28 -17.27 -9.29
N SER A 89 -5.09 -18.10 -8.28
CA SER A 89 -4.12 -19.21 -8.31
C SER A 89 -4.70 -20.46 -8.97
N ASN A 90 -6.03 -20.55 -9.08
CA ASN A 90 -6.77 -21.76 -9.48
C ASN A 90 -6.54 -22.94 -8.51
N LEU A 91 -6.39 -22.62 -7.22
CA LEU A 91 -6.27 -23.60 -6.13
C LEU A 91 -7.54 -23.60 -5.29
N SER A 92 -7.84 -24.71 -4.63
CA SER A 92 -8.99 -24.78 -3.72
C SER A 92 -8.80 -23.84 -2.52
N ARG A 93 -9.90 -23.42 -1.88
CA ARG A 93 -9.83 -22.55 -0.70
C ARG A 93 -9.09 -23.25 0.45
N GLU A 94 -9.28 -24.54 0.61
CA GLU A 94 -8.62 -25.36 1.63
C GLU A 94 -7.11 -25.38 1.43
N GLU A 95 -6.66 -25.59 0.19
CA GLU A 95 -5.24 -25.60 -0.17
C GLU A 95 -4.61 -24.22 0.01
N VAL A 96 -5.29 -23.15 -0.42
CA VAL A 96 -4.83 -21.77 -0.20
C VAL A 96 -4.72 -21.47 1.29
N SER A 97 -5.72 -21.85 2.10
CA SER A 97 -5.70 -21.61 3.55
C SER A 97 -4.50 -22.28 4.21
N TYR A 98 -4.21 -23.54 3.86
CA TYR A 98 -3.06 -24.27 4.38
C TYR A 98 -1.73 -23.61 3.98
N ARG A 99 -1.55 -23.33 2.69
CA ARG A 99 -0.33 -22.72 2.15
C ARG A 99 -0.11 -21.30 2.67
N VAL A 100 -1.17 -20.51 2.84
CA VAL A 100 -1.07 -19.16 3.42
C VAL A 100 -0.59 -19.21 4.86
N ALA A 101 -1.02 -20.18 5.65
CA ALA A 101 -0.54 -20.35 7.03
C ALA A 101 0.96 -20.65 7.05
N GLU A 102 1.41 -21.65 6.27
CA GLU A 102 2.82 -22.02 6.14
C GLU A 102 3.68 -20.85 5.65
N LEU A 103 3.26 -20.18 4.57
CA LEU A 103 3.97 -19.02 4.03
C LEU A 103 4.01 -17.81 4.97
N THR A 104 3.03 -17.70 5.87
CA THR A 104 3.05 -16.65 6.89
C THR A 104 4.03 -17.00 8.01
N GLU A 105 4.12 -18.27 8.40
CA GLU A 105 5.13 -18.76 9.36
C GLU A 105 6.55 -18.60 8.83
N ASP A 106 6.77 -18.88 7.55
CA ASP A 106 8.06 -18.71 6.86
C ASP A 106 8.39 -17.23 6.54
N GLY A 107 7.44 -16.31 6.76
CA GLY A 107 7.64 -14.88 6.55
C GLY A 107 7.58 -14.42 5.09
N HIS A 108 7.12 -15.27 4.17
CA HIS A 108 6.88 -14.92 2.77
C HIS A 108 5.58 -14.11 2.58
N LEU A 109 4.58 -14.35 3.44
CA LEU A 109 3.35 -13.59 3.50
C LEU A 109 3.21 -12.89 4.86
N ILE A 110 2.53 -11.76 4.86
CA ILE A 110 2.16 -11.02 6.06
C ILE A 110 0.64 -11.01 6.15
N SER A 111 0.10 -11.70 7.16
CA SER A 111 -1.33 -11.69 7.46
C SER A 111 -1.74 -10.44 8.22
N LEU A 112 -2.86 -9.86 7.81
CA LEU A 112 -3.53 -8.77 8.49
C LEU A 112 -4.84 -9.28 9.10
N GLY A 113 -4.72 -9.67 10.37
CA GLY A 113 -5.73 -10.32 11.22
C GLY A 113 -5.99 -11.80 10.87
N ASP A 114 -7.08 -12.36 11.39
CA ASP A 114 -7.27 -13.81 11.50
C ASP A 114 -8.37 -14.32 10.55
N PHE A 115 -7.96 -15.08 9.52
CA PHE A 115 -8.88 -15.67 8.54
C PHE A 115 -9.97 -16.58 9.12
N SER A 116 -9.83 -17.04 10.36
CA SER A 116 -10.82 -17.88 11.05
C SER A 116 -12.00 -17.06 11.60
N ASN A 117 -11.72 -15.81 12.01
CA ASN A 117 -12.64 -14.98 12.79
C ASN A 117 -13.04 -13.68 12.07
N ASP A 118 -12.22 -13.25 11.11
CA ASP A 118 -12.32 -11.96 10.47
C ASP A 118 -12.70 -12.10 8.98
N GLY A 119 -13.88 -11.59 8.62
CA GLY A 119 -14.34 -11.59 7.22
C GLY A 119 -13.55 -10.64 6.31
N ASP A 120 -12.78 -9.72 6.86
CA ASP A 120 -11.95 -8.74 6.17
C ASP A 120 -10.44 -9.00 6.34
N ALA A 121 -10.05 -10.20 6.79
CA ALA A 121 -8.67 -10.62 6.80
C ALA A 121 -8.08 -10.67 5.39
N VAL A 122 -6.85 -10.19 5.26
CA VAL A 122 -6.11 -10.14 4.00
C VAL A 122 -4.65 -10.49 4.22
N VAL A 123 -3.98 -10.94 3.17
CA VAL A 123 -2.53 -11.08 3.14
C VAL A 123 -1.87 -10.12 2.17
N TYR A 124 -0.65 -9.74 2.52
CA TYR A 124 0.33 -9.16 1.61
C TYR A 124 1.48 -10.14 1.39
N SER A 125 2.13 -10.07 0.24
CA SER A 125 3.49 -10.60 0.14
C SER A 125 4.44 -9.79 1.02
N ALA A 126 5.53 -10.41 1.46
CA ALA A 126 6.57 -9.72 2.23
C ALA A 126 7.10 -8.48 1.49
N GLN A 127 7.29 -8.57 0.17
CA GLN A 127 7.69 -7.45 -0.67
C GLN A 127 6.61 -6.35 -0.70
N GLY A 128 5.35 -6.72 -0.90
CA GLY A 128 4.23 -5.78 -0.90
C GLY A 128 4.09 -5.05 0.44
N TRP A 129 4.28 -5.78 1.55
CA TRP A 129 4.29 -5.20 2.88
C TRP A 129 5.47 -4.24 3.11
N ALA A 130 6.67 -4.60 2.65
CA ALA A 130 7.84 -3.72 2.71
C ALA A 130 7.62 -2.40 1.94
N VAL A 131 6.90 -2.43 0.82
CA VAL A 131 6.51 -1.21 0.08
C VAL A 131 5.56 -0.35 0.92
N ILE A 132 4.56 -0.95 1.59
CA ILE A 132 3.65 -0.22 2.48
C ILE A 132 4.40 0.42 3.65
N ARG A 133 5.31 -0.33 4.29
CA ARG A 133 6.21 0.18 5.34
C ARG A 133 7.04 1.36 4.84
N SER A 134 7.68 1.23 3.68
CA SER A 134 8.47 2.31 3.10
C SER A 134 7.64 3.56 2.81
N LYS A 135 6.41 3.39 2.28
CA LYS A 135 5.51 4.51 1.98
C LYS A 135 5.10 5.26 3.24
N ILE A 136 4.69 4.56 4.30
CA ILE A 136 4.28 5.21 5.54
C ILE A 136 5.46 5.90 6.23
N THR A 137 6.62 5.24 6.33
CA THR A 137 7.82 5.82 6.94
C THR A 137 8.26 7.08 6.19
N SER A 138 8.29 7.03 4.86
CA SER A 138 8.63 8.21 4.03
C SER A 138 7.63 9.35 4.20
N ALA A 139 6.33 9.04 4.29
CA ALA A 139 5.29 10.04 4.50
C ALA A 139 5.40 10.73 5.87
N LEU A 140 5.65 9.96 6.93
CA LEU A 140 5.86 10.49 8.28
C LEU A 140 7.14 11.34 8.34
N GLN A 141 8.25 10.84 7.79
CA GLN A 141 9.53 11.55 7.78
C GLN A 141 9.43 12.90 7.05
N LEU A 142 8.77 12.92 5.89
CA LEU A 142 8.53 14.15 5.15
C LEU A 142 7.72 15.16 5.97
N TYR A 143 6.66 14.70 6.64
CA TYR A 143 5.82 15.57 7.46
C TYR A 143 6.58 16.12 8.68
N HIS A 144 7.34 15.27 9.37
CA HIS A 144 8.13 15.68 10.53
C HIS A 144 9.21 16.70 10.16
N THR A 145 9.81 16.56 8.99
CA THR A 145 10.75 17.54 8.44
C THR A 145 10.07 18.87 8.14
N GLN A 146 8.84 18.83 7.60
CA GLN A 146 8.07 20.03 7.26
C GLN A 146 7.46 20.74 8.49
N TYR A 147 7.08 19.98 9.52
CA TYR A 147 6.43 20.47 10.72
C TYR A 147 7.08 19.91 12.01
N PRO A 148 8.32 20.31 12.36
CA PRO A 148 9.06 19.74 13.48
C PRO A 148 8.38 19.87 14.85
N LEU A 149 7.56 20.91 15.02
CA LEU A 149 6.84 21.21 16.27
C LEU A 149 5.54 20.43 16.44
N ARG A 150 5.11 19.64 15.45
CA ARG A 150 3.90 18.82 15.55
C ARG A 150 4.25 17.45 16.15
N GLN A 151 3.36 16.95 17.00
CA GLN A 151 3.48 15.64 17.66
C GLN A 151 3.42 14.48 16.66
N GLY A 152 2.64 14.62 15.60
CA GLY A 152 2.57 13.63 14.53
C GLY A 152 1.67 14.07 13.38
N VAL A 153 1.48 13.14 12.45
CA VAL A 153 0.64 13.29 11.27
C VAL A 153 -0.78 12.83 11.58
N PRO A 154 -1.83 13.59 11.25
CA PRO A 154 -3.20 13.13 11.41
C PRO A 154 -3.45 11.81 10.69
N THR A 155 -4.10 10.85 11.37
CA THR A 155 -4.30 9.48 10.86
C THR A 155 -5.02 9.44 9.50
N GLN A 156 -5.93 10.38 9.25
CA GLN A 156 -6.65 10.48 7.98
C GLN A 156 -5.75 10.88 6.80
N GLU A 157 -4.72 11.68 7.03
CA GLU A 157 -3.78 12.11 5.98
C GLU A 157 -2.87 10.95 5.55
N ILE A 158 -2.49 10.07 6.49
CA ILE A 158 -1.72 8.87 6.16
C ILE A 158 -2.56 7.87 5.37
N ARG A 159 -3.82 7.66 5.77
CA ARG A 159 -4.73 6.75 5.07
C ARG A 159 -4.89 7.11 3.60
N SER A 160 -5.06 8.41 3.28
CA SER A 160 -5.24 8.85 1.89
C SER A 160 -3.99 8.64 1.02
N ARG A 161 -2.79 8.54 1.63
CA ARG A 161 -1.54 8.26 0.90
C ARG A 161 -1.29 6.78 0.61
N LEU A 162 -1.93 5.87 1.34
CA LEU A 162 -1.73 4.42 1.19
C LEU A 162 -2.70 3.76 0.21
N ASP A 163 -3.78 4.45 -0.19
CA ASP A 163 -4.82 3.94 -1.11
C ASP A 163 -5.43 2.59 -0.65
N LEU A 164 -5.66 2.47 0.66
CA LEU A 164 -6.21 1.27 1.29
C LEU A 164 -7.67 1.48 1.70
N SER A 165 -8.45 0.40 1.66
CA SER A 165 -9.77 0.36 2.28
C SER A 165 -9.67 0.57 3.78
N GLN A 166 -10.72 1.12 4.41
CA GLN A 166 -10.73 1.42 5.84
C GLN A 166 -10.40 0.18 6.72
N PRO A 167 -10.96 -1.01 6.47
CA PRO A 167 -10.68 -2.18 7.31
C PRO A 167 -9.23 -2.65 7.18
N VAL A 168 -8.70 -2.72 5.95
CA VAL A 168 -7.31 -3.12 5.69
C VAL A 168 -6.33 -2.10 6.29
N TYR A 169 -6.65 -0.81 6.21
CA TYR A 169 -5.83 0.24 6.83
C TYR A 169 -5.74 0.07 8.35
N GLN A 170 -6.84 -0.23 9.03
CA GLN A 170 -6.85 -0.44 10.48
C GLN A 170 -5.98 -1.63 10.89
N ARG A 171 -6.11 -2.75 10.17
CA ARG A 171 -5.29 -3.96 10.42
C ARG A 171 -3.81 -3.70 10.13
N ALA A 172 -3.52 -3.01 9.02
CA ALA A 172 -2.16 -2.61 8.69
C ALA A 172 -1.57 -1.70 9.78
N LEU A 173 -2.35 -0.77 10.33
CA LEU A 173 -1.90 0.11 11.40
C LEU A 173 -1.55 -0.68 12.67
N VAL A 174 -2.42 -1.62 13.09
CA VAL A 174 -2.14 -2.51 14.23
C VAL A 174 -0.82 -3.25 14.00
N LYS A 175 -0.64 -3.86 12.82
CA LYS A 175 0.59 -4.58 12.48
C LYS A 175 1.83 -3.67 12.48
N LEU A 176 1.73 -2.46 11.95
CA LEU A 176 2.84 -1.50 11.93
C LEU A 176 3.23 -1.02 13.33
N VAL A 177 2.27 -0.92 14.25
CA VAL A 177 2.52 -0.60 15.66
C VAL A 177 3.16 -1.79 16.37
N GLU A 178 2.67 -3.02 16.14
CA GLU A 178 3.28 -4.25 16.66
C GLU A 178 4.72 -4.43 16.21
N GLU A 179 5.02 -4.12 14.95
CA GLU A 179 6.38 -4.13 14.39
C GLU A 179 7.25 -2.95 14.86
N GLY A 180 6.69 -2.00 15.61
CA GLY A 180 7.40 -0.81 16.09
C GLY A 180 7.79 0.18 14.98
N VAL A 181 7.16 0.11 13.81
CA VAL A 181 7.44 1.02 12.68
C VAL A 181 6.83 2.39 12.92
N VAL A 182 5.69 2.44 13.61
CA VAL A 182 4.95 3.67 13.92
C VAL A 182 4.42 3.63 15.35
N VAL A 183 4.26 4.81 15.94
CA VAL A 183 3.56 4.99 17.22
C VAL A 183 2.21 5.64 16.95
N ASP A 184 1.14 4.98 17.40
CA ASP A 184 -0.22 5.51 17.32
C ASP A 184 -0.58 6.27 18.61
N GLU A 185 -0.81 7.57 18.49
CA GLU A 185 -1.26 8.47 19.55
C GLU A 185 -2.76 8.81 19.42
N ARG A 186 -3.56 7.85 18.91
CA ARG A 186 -5.02 7.89 18.67
C ARG A 186 -5.46 8.83 17.55
N GLN A 187 -5.01 10.08 17.58
CA GLN A 187 -5.36 11.11 16.59
C GLN A 187 -4.22 11.42 15.62
N SER A 188 -3.01 10.99 15.96
CA SER A 188 -1.82 11.21 15.15
C SER A 188 -0.91 9.98 15.15
N LEU A 189 -0.20 9.82 14.06
CA LEU A 189 0.85 8.83 13.88
C LEU A 189 2.20 9.54 13.84
N ARG A 190 3.20 8.94 14.47
CA ARG A 190 4.58 9.43 14.40
C ARG A 190 5.57 8.28 14.26
N LEU A 191 6.75 8.59 13.75
CA LEU A 191 7.90 7.70 13.85
C LEU A 191 8.31 7.55 15.33
N PRO A 192 8.77 6.35 15.75
CA PRO A 192 9.25 6.11 17.11
C PRO A 192 10.35 7.10 17.52
N ASP A 193 11.27 7.38 16.60
CA ASP A 193 12.45 8.23 16.81
C ASP A 193 12.14 9.73 16.77
N HIS A 194 10.89 10.13 16.50
CA HIS A 194 10.53 11.55 16.45
C HIS A 194 10.28 12.11 17.84
N GLU A 195 11.19 12.97 18.28
CA GLU A 195 11.02 13.82 19.45
C GLU A 195 10.87 15.28 19.02
N ILE A 196 9.90 15.97 19.62
CA ILE A 196 9.75 17.42 19.43
C ILE A 196 10.91 18.10 20.16
N SER A 197 11.87 18.59 19.39
CA SER A 197 12.92 19.48 19.90
C SER A 197 12.67 20.89 19.41
N LEU A 198 12.70 21.84 20.35
CA LEU A 198 12.72 23.26 20.02
C LEU A 198 14.13 23.59 19.53
N THR A 199 14.23 24.30 18.39
CA THR A 199 15.52 24.84 17.98
C THR A 199 15.96 25.92 18.98
N PRO A 200 17.27 26.18 19.15
CA PRO A 200 17.75 27.19 20.10
C PRO A 200 17.12 28.58 19.88
N LYS A 201 16.81 28.91 18.63
CA LYS A 201 16.12 30.15 18.26
C LYS A 201 14.64 30.15 18.71
N MET A 202 13.95 29.02 18.54
CA MET A 202 12.57 28.86 19.02
C MET A 202 12.49 28.84 20.55
N ASP A 203 13.48 28.23 21.22
CA ASP A 203 13.60 28.28 22.67
C ASP A 203 13.80 29.71 23.16
N GLN A 204 14.66 30.49 22.50
CA GLN A 204 14.87 31.89 22.85
C GLN A 204 13.58 32.72 22.65
N GLU A 205 12.90 32.57 21.52
CA GLU A 205 11.62 33.25 21.26
C GLU A 205 10.52 32.82 22.25
N ALA A 206 10.47 31.54 22.62
CA ALA A 206 9.54 31.02 23.62
C ALA A 206 9.86 31.56 25.03
N SER A 207 11.14 31.66 25.38
CA SER A 207 11.62 32.22 26.65
C SER A 207 11.22 33.69 26.78
N GLU A 208 11.47 34.48 25.75
CA GLU A 208 11.12 35.90 25.69
C GLU A 208 9.59 36.11 25.80
N TYR A 209 8.81 35.24 25.15
CA TYR A 209 7.35 35.26 25.25
C TYR A 209 6.88 34.89 26.66
N LEU A 210 7.41 33.83 27.27
CA LEU A 210 7.06 33.42 28.64
C LEU A 210 7.43 34.49 29.68
N ASP A 211 8.58 35.15 29.51
CA ASP A 211 8.99 36.27 30.36
C ASP A 211 8.06 37.48 30.19
N SER A 212 7.55 37.73 28.98
CA SER A 212 6.55 38.78 28.74
C SER A 212 5.21 38.48 29.44
N LEU A 213 4.79 37.22 29.49
CA LEU A 213 3.57 36.79 30.20
C LEU A 213 3.74 36.89 31.71
N ARG A 214 4.91 36.51 32.25
CA ARG A 214 5.22 36.66 33.69
C ARG A 214 5.21 38.12 34.13
N LYS A 215 5.65 39.04 33.26
CA LYS A 215 5.64 40.49 33.53
C LYS A 215 4.24 41.11 33.54
N ASN A 216 3.26 40.54 32.84
CA ASN A 216 1.87 41.03 32.79
C ASN A 216 0.83 39.91 32.96
N PRO A 217 0.62 39.38 34.19
CA PRO A 217 -0.19 38.18 34.45
C PRO A 217 -1.67 38.28 34.03
N TYR A 218 -2.23 39.49 34.04
CA TYR A 218 -3.66 39.75 33.79
C TYR A 218 -3.92 40.51 32.48
N SER A 219 -2.90 40.69 31.64
CA SER A 219 -3.02 41.35 30.33
C SER A 219 -2.05 40.71 29.34
N PRO A 220 -2.28 39.43 28.97
CA PRO A 220 -1.46 38.78 27.97
C PRO A 220 -1.53 39.59 26.66
N PRO A 221 -0.38 39.90 26.02
CA PRO A 221 -0.38 40.58 24.74
C PRO A 221 -1.18 39.74 23.73
N SER A 222 -2.08 40.38 22.97
CA SER A 222 -2.81 39.67 21.92
C SER A 222 -1.82 39.07 20.91
N THR A 223 -2.09 37.86 20.44
CA THR A 223 -1.25 37.01 19.56
C THR A 223 -0.84 37.65 18.21
N ARG A 224 -1.11 38.95 18.01
CA ARG A 224 -0.80 39.76 16.82
C ARG A 224 0.60 40.40 16.81
N ARG A 225 1.53 39.95 17.65
CA ARG A 225 2.93 40.41 17.59
C ARG A 225 3.89 39.25 17.32
N SER A 226 3.78 38.64 16.14
CA SER A 226 4.95 38.05 15.50
C SER A 226 4.99 38.47 14.04
N THR A 227 6.14 39.04 13.66
CA THR A 227 6.57 39.60 12.36
C THR A 227 6.19 41.07 12.04
N PRO A 228 7.18 41.97 11.89
CA PRO A 228 7.00 43.27 11.23
C PRO A 228 6.98 43.20 9.69
N ASN A 229 6.84 42.02 9.07
CA ASN A 229 7.02 41.90 7.60
C ASN A 229 6.30 40.68 6.96
N CYS A 230 5.04 40.41 7.34
CA CYS A 230 4.20 39.49 6.57
C CYS A 230 2.86 40.16 6.25
N SER A 231 2.82 40.84 5.10
CA SER A 231 1.60 41.36 4.50
C SER A 231 0.73 40.20 4.01
N VAL A 232 -0.13 39.67 4.89
CA VAL A 232 -1.25 38.83 4.45
C VAL A 232 -2.33 39.77 3.94
N PHE A 233 -2.44 39.85 2.61
CA PHE A 233 -3.56 40.45 1.92
C PHE A 233 -4.83 39.68 2.30
N SER A 234 -5.64 40.24 3.20
CA SER A 234 -7.01 39.79 3.43
C SER A 234 -7.91 40.41 2.34
N SER A 235 -8.13 39.71 1.23
CA SER A 235 -9.26 40.03 0.36
C SER A 235 -10.52 39.40 0.95
N THR A 236 -11.21 40.17 1.79
CA THR A 236 -12.64 39.96 2.02
C THR A 236 -13.38 40.15 0.70
N LYS A 237 -14.00 39.10 0.17
CA LYS A 237 -15.08 39.24 -0.82
C LYS A 237 -16.37 38.76 -0.16
N THR A 238 -17.17 39.73 0.26
CA THR A 238 -18.56 39.57 0.66
C THR A 238 -19.43 40.02 -0.51
N LYS A 239 -20.35 39.15 -0.94
CA LYS A 239 -21.63 39.40 -1.65
C LYS A 239 -21.64 40.29 -2.92
N SER A 240 -22.02 39.68 -4.03
CA SER A 240 -23.39 39.82 -4.58
C SER A 240 -23.80 38.53 -5.28
#